data_AF-A0A0W1AJY9-F1
#
_entry.id   AF-A0A0W1AJY9-F1
#
_cell.length_a   1.000
_cell.length_b   1.000
_cell.length_c   1.000
_cell.angle_alpha   90.00
_cell.angle_beta   90.00
_cell.angle_gamma   90.00
#
_symmetry.space_group_name_H-M   'P 1'
#
loop_
_entity.id
_entity.type
_entity.pdbx_description
1 polymer ?
#
loop_
_entity_poly.entity_id
_entity_poly.type
_entity_poly.pdbx_seq_one_letter_code
_entity_poly.pdbx_strand_id
1 'polypeptide(L)'
;MLSSSHDYLQALRHGHYLRFLEWPQFIVQHYATQDHPIGADEAINLIIFEWLNHGFCEEDIRHMALLTAVYDLDTNPIRAELAYAFTSLSISLTSCMVYQSTNLQRNLIKSEPVTARDITLLIREQGDALDGCYFAEQLELENRRLQRYKESLDKDLVIGTYEQINAMTQPRYLTDEYITVLEHAQIANDQLHPSRLSLIKRLAQYLKEQTEYTEQVKEEIGVYVARLWEMNPAPFEEEYLNALSTGTSIANLWKMAVSYGLMFFSILQPSTLPSITDETLDKSAKM
;
A
#
# COMPACT_ATOMS: atom_id res chain seq x y z
N MET A 1 5.98 -1.57 13.16
CA MET A 1 5.76 -3.02 13.34
C MET A 1 5.32 -3.29 14.78
N LEU A 2 4.41 -4.25 15.00
CA LEU A 2 3.95 -4.66 16.33
C LEU A 2 4.95 -5.65 16.96
N SER A 3 4.76 -5.93 18.25
CA SER A 3 5.65 -6.78 19.05
C SER A 3 5.30 -8.26 19.02
N SER A 4 4.08 -8.64 18.61
CA SER A 4 3.62 -10.03 18.68
C SER A 4 2.63 -10.38 17.58
N SER A 5 2.57 -11.67 17.24
CA SER A 5 1.54 -12.21 16.35
C SER A 5 0.14 -12.01 16.91
N HIS A 6 -0.02 -12.04 18.24
CA HIS A 6 -1.28 -11.71 18.89
C HIS A 6 -1.78 -10.32 18.47
N ASP A 7 -0.92 -9.31 18.50
CA ASP A 7 -1.31 -7.93 18.16
C ASP A 7 -1.72 -7.80 16.68
N TYR A 8 -1.05 -8.54 15.79
CA TYR A 8 -1.42 -8.58 14.37
C TYR A 8 -2.77 -9.27 14.13
N LEU A 9 -3.05 -10.36 14.83
CA LEU A 9 -4.36 -11.01 14.76
C LEU A 9 -5.47 -10.14 15.38
N GLN A 10 -5.17 -9.38 16.43
CA GLN A 10 -6.10 -8.38 16.93
C GLN A 10 -6.33 -7.28 15.89
N ALA A 11 -5.30 -6.82 15.18
CA ALA A 11 -5.47 -5.86 14.10
C ALA A 11 -6.43 -6.38 13.01
N LEU A 12 -6.36 -7.66 12.64
CA LEU A 12 -7.34 -8.29 11.73
C LEU A 12 -8.77 -8.20 12.27
N ARG A 13 -8.99 -8.65 13.52
CA ARG A 13 -10.31 -8.71 14.17
C ARG A 13 -10.94 -7.32 14.38
N HIS A 14 -10.11 -6.29 14.53
CA HIS A 14 -10.57 -4.90 14.64
C HIS A 14 -10.68 -4.18 13.28
N GLY A 15 -10.39 -4.86 12.16
CA GLY A 15 -10.49 -4.26 10.82
C GLY A 15 -9.31 -3.36 10.42
N HIS A 16 -8.20 -3.39 11.16
CA HIS A 16 -6.95 -2.70 10.81
C HIS A 16 -6.14 -3.51 9.79
N TYR A 17 -6.71 -3.70 8.59
CA TYR A 17 -6.19 -4.64 7.58
C TYR A 17 -4.78 -4.34 7.09
N LEU A 18 -4.44 -3.07 6.84
CA LEU A 18 -3.09 -2.70 6.42
C LEU A 18 -2.04 -3.04 7.47
N ARG A 19 -2.40 -2.91 8.75
CA ARG A 19 -1.53 -3.31 9.86
C ARG A 19 -1.37 -4.83 9.89
N PHE A 20 -2.46 -5.57 9.73
CA PHE A 20 -2.42 -7.03 9.63
C PHE A 20 -1.56 -7.52 8.46
N LEU A 21 -1.59 -6.85 7.30
CA LEU A 21 -0.78 -7.22 6.13
C LEU A 21 0.73 -7.06 6.33
N GLU A 22 1.20 -6.40 7.39
CA GLU A 22 2.63 -6.38 7.76
C GLU A 22 3.07 -7.66 8.50
N TRP A 23 2.12 -8.50 8.95
CA TRP A 23 2.40 -9.65 9.81
C TRP A 23 3.36 -10.67 9.20
N PRO A 24 3.28 -11.03 7.90
CA PRO A 24 4.27 -11.91 7.27
C PRO A 24 5.70 -11.38 7.39
N GLN A 25 5.90 -10.06 7.23
CA GLN A 25 7.22 -9.44 7.38
C GLN A 25 7.71 -9.53 8.82
N PHE A 26 6.82 -9.31 9.80
CA PHE A 26 7.14 -9.52 11.21
C PHE A 26 7.59 -10.95 11.49
N ILE A 27 6.86 -11.95 10.98
CA ILE A 27 7.21 -13.37 11.16
C ILE A 27 8.58 -13.69 10.57
N VAL A 28 8.82 -13.27 9.32
CA VAL A 28 10.13 -13.46 8.66
C VAL A 28 11.25 -12.84 9.51
N GLN A 29 11.07 -11.63 10.02
CA GLN A 29 12.07 -10.96 10.87
C GLN A 29 12.24 -11.61 12.25
N HIS A 30 11.16 -12.12 12.83
CA HIS A 30 11.16 -12.76 14.15
C HIS A 30 11.96 -14.07 14.14
N TYR A 31 11.85 -14.83 13.05
CA TYR A 31 12.45 -16.15 12.91
C TYR A 31 13.76 -16.17 12.11
N ALA A 32 14.05 -15.12 11.32
CA ALA A 32 15.30 -15.03 10.58
C ALA A 32 16.49 -14.88 11.52
N THR A 33 17.57 -15.59 11.19
CA THR A 33 18.89 -15.40 11.81
C THR A 33 19.91 -15.05 10.73
N GLN A 34 21.09 -14.56 11.11
CA GLN A 34 22.14 -14.21 10.13
C GLN A 34 22.52 -15.39 9.22
N ASP A 35 22.45 -16.60 9.73
CA ASP A 35 22.83 -17.83 9.01
C ASP A 35 21.63 -18.56 8.37
N HIS A 36 20.40 -18.14 8.66
CA HIS A 36 19.17 -18.78 8.17
C HIS A 36 18.13 -17.73 7.77
N PRO A 37 18.21 -17.22 6.53
CA PRO A 37 17.16 -16.39 5.96
C PRO A 37 15.93 -17.25 5.66
N ILE A 38 14.75 -16.75 6.04
CA ILE A 38 13.49 -17.47 5.86
C ILE A 38 13.04 -17.39 4.40
N GLY A 39 12.80 -18.55 3.79
CA GLY A 39 12.22 -18.67 2.45
C GLY A 39 10.71 -18.48 2.43
N ALA A 40 10.13 -18.32 1.23
CA ALA A 40 8.68 -18.11 1.07
C ALA A 40 7.82 -19.28 1.61
N ASP A 41 8.19 -20.52 1.30
CA ASP A 41 7.47 -21.71 1.77
C ASP A 41 7.59 -21.88 3.29
N GLU A 42 8.77 -21.57 3.84
CA GLU A 42 8.99 -21.56 5.28
C GLU A 42 8.15 -20.48 5.96
N ALA A 43 8.05 -19.28 5.39
CA ALA A 43 7.21 -18.20 5.92
C ALA A 43 5.73 -18.62 6.03
N ILE A 44 5.20 -19.36 5.05
CA ILE A 44 3.82 -19.89 5.11
C ILE A 44 3.66 -20.84 6.30
N ASN A 45 4.60 -21.76 6.50
CA ASN A 45 4.57 -22.68 7.64
C ASN A 45 4.62 -21.92 8.97
N LEU A 46 5.48 -20.91 9.08
CA LEU A 46 5.56 -20.08 10.28
C LEU A 46 4.25 -19.32 10.54
N ILE A 47 3.61 -18.76 9.51
CA ILE A 47 2.30 -18.10 9.64
C ILE A 47 1.26 -19.09 10.13
N ILE A 48 1.16 -20.29 9.55
CA ILE A 48 0.21 -21.32 9.98
C ILE A 48 0.40 -21.65 11.46
N PHE A 49 1.64 -21.91 11.86
CA PHE A 49 1.97 -22.24 13.24
C PHE A 49 1.59 -21.10 14.20
N GLU A 50 2.00 -19.87 13.88
CA GLU A 50 1.73 -18.70 14.70
C GLU A 50 0.22 -18.41 14.81
N TRP A 51 -0.54 -18.56 13.72
CA TRP A 51 -1.97 -18.33 13.72
C TRP A 51 -2.70 -19.32 14.62
N LEU A 52 -2.38 -20.62 14.50
CA LEU A 52 -2.99 -21.67 15.32
C LEU A 52 -2.64 -21.51 16.81
N ASN A 53 -1.39 -21.16 17.13
CA ASN A 53 -0.94 -20.98 18.51
C ASN A 53 -1.51 -19.72 19.18
N HIS A 54 -1.89 -18.71 18.40
CA HIS A 54 -2.48 -17.46 18.92
C HIS A 54 -4.01 -17.43 18.81
N GLY A 55 -4.63 -18.61 18.78
CA GLY A 55 -6.09 -18.76 18.91
C GLY A 55 -6.83 -18.46 17.61
N PHE A 56 -6.41 -19.10 16.52
CA PHE A 56 -7.16 -19.12 15.26
C PHE A 56 -8.64 -19.45 15.51
N CYS A 57 -9.53 -18.66 14.92
CA CYS A 57 -10.96 -18.80 15.15
C CYS A 57 -11.82 -18.40 13.94
N GLU A 58 -13.13 -18.63 14.06
CA GLU A 58 -14.10 -18.34 13.00
C GLU A 58 -14.17 -16.86 12.61
N GLU A 59 -13.90 -15.97 13.55
CA GLU A 59 -13.86 -14.53 13.33
C GLU A 59 -12.74 -14.14 12.34
N ASP A 60 -11.57 -14.76 12.48
CA ASP A 60 -10.43 -14.56 11.57
C ASP A 60 -10.82 -14.90 10.12
N ILE A 61 -11.56 -16.00 9.94
CA ILE A 61 -12.05 -16.46 8.62
C ILE A 61 -12.99 -15.41 8.01
N ARG A 62 -13.89 -14.82 8.81
CA ARG A 62 -14.83 -13.80 8.33
C ARG A 62 -14.13 -12.50 7.94
N HIS A 63 -13.17 -12.04 8.76
CA HIS A 63 -12.40 -10.85 8.42
C HIS A 63 -11.52 -11.06 7.19
N MET A 64 -10.93 -12.25 7.04
CA MET A 64 -10.21 -12.61 5.82
C MET A 64 -11.12 -12.69 4.60
N ALA A 65 -12.35 -13.23 4.73
CA ALA A 65 -13.31 -13.22 3.64
C ALA A 65 -13.65 -11.80 3.17
N LEU A 66 -13.80 -10.86 4.12
CA LEU A 66 -13.98 -9.44 3.82
C LEU A 66 -12.77 -8.84 3.12
N LEU A 67 -11.56 -9.12 3.59
CA LEU A 67 -10.34 -8.67 2.94
C LEU A 67 -10.18 -9.24 1.52
N THR A 68 -10.53 -10.51 1.31
CA THR A 68 -10.56 -11.15 -0.02
C THR A 68 -11.58 -10.48 -0.93
N ALA A 69 -12.76 -10.11 -0.43
CA ALA A 69 -13.75 -9.38 -1.22
C ALA A 69 -13.21 -8.04 -1.72
N VAL A 70 -12.46 -7.33 -0.87
CA VAL A 70 -11.81 -6.05 -1.23
C VAL A 70 -10.65 -6.26 -2.21
N TYR A 71 -9.86 -7.32 -2.02
CA TYR A 71 -8.78 -7.70 -2.94
C TYR A 71 -9.29 -8.02 -4.36
N ASP A 72 -10.44 -8.69 -4.46
CA ASP A 72 -11.05 -9.10 -5.74
C ASP A 72 -11.71 -7.94 -6.52
N LEU A 73 -11.76 -6.72 -5.96
CA LEU A 73 -12.32 -5.56 -6.66
C LEU A 73 -11.42 -5.12 -7.82
N ASP A 74 -12.03 -4.70 -8.93
CA ASP A 74 -11.32 -4.23 -10.13
C ASP A 74 -10.42 -2.99 -9.87
N THR A 75 -10.74 -2.22 -8.83
CA THR A 75 -9.95 -1.06 -8.38
C THR A 75 -8.60 -1.45 -7.78
N ASN A 76 -8.42 -2.73 -7.41
CA ASN A 76 -7.17 -3.33 -6.93
C ASN A 76 -6.41 -2.49 -5.86
N PRO A 77 -7.05 -2.23 -4.70
CA PRO A 77 -6.45 -1.41 -3.63
C PRO A 77 -5.26 -2.09 -2.95
N ILE A 78 -5.07 -3.40 -3.13
CA ILE A 78 -4.04 -4.23 -2.50
C ILE A 78 -3.17 -4.80 -3.63
N ARG A 79 -2.06 -4.13 -3.97
CA ARG A 79 -1.15 -4.53 -5.05
C ARG A 79 0.31 -4.62 -4.56
N ALA A 80 1.18 -5.14 -5.42
CA ALA A 80 2.61 -5.30 -5.17
C ALA A 80 2.89 -6.07 -3.85
N GLU A 81 3.67 -5.50 -2.94
CA GLU A 81 4.07 -6.15 -1.68
C GLU A 81 2.86 -6.52 -0.80
N LEU A 82 1.80 -5.70 -0.80
CA LEU A 82 0.58 -5.99 -0.05
C LEU A 82 -0.18 -7.20 -0.64
N ALA A 83 -0.19 -7.34 -1.96
CA ALA A 83 -0.81 -8.50 -2.63
C ALA A 83 -0.03 -9.79 -2.33
N TYR A 84 1.30 -9.71 -2.28
CA TYR A 84 2.12 -10.85 -1.88
C TYR A 84 1.83 -11.27 -0.43
N ALA A 85 1.82 -10.33 0.50
CA ALA A 85 1.46 -10.59 1.90
C ALA A 85 0.06 -11.20 2.04
N PHE A 86 -0.93 -10.62 1.36
CA PHE A 86 -2.30 -11.12 1.34
C PHE A 86 -2.38 -12.56 0.79
N THR A 87 -1.64 -12.87 -0.27
CA THR A 87 -1.62 -14.21 -0.87
C THR A 87 -1.05 -15.25 0.10
N SER A 88 0.09 -14.95 0.74
CA SER A 88 0.70 -15.83 1.75
C SER A 88 -0.24 -16.06 2.94
N LEU A 89 -0.94 -15.01 3.40
CA LEU A 89 -1.91 -15.11 4.49
C LEU A 89 -3.14 -15.93 4.07
N SER A 90 -3.63 -15.81 2.84
CA SER A 90 -4.78 -16.58 2.34
C SER A 90 -4.45 -18.08 2.20
N ILE A 91 -3.26 -18.42 1.73
CA ILE A 91 -2.77 -19.81 1.69
C ILE A 91 -2.65 -20.38 3.11
N SER A 92 -2.10 -19.59 4.03
CA SER A 92 -1.94 -19.99 5.42
C SER A 92 -3.29 -20.17 6.12
N LEU A 93 -4.24 -19.26 5.89
CA LEU A 93 -5.60 -19.31 6.42
C LEU A 93 -6.30 -20.61 6.06
N THR A 94 -6.34 -20.93 4.76
CA THR A 94 -7.04 -22.13 4.28
C THR A 94 -6.40 -23.41 4.81
N SER A 95 -5.07 -23.42 4.98
CA SER A 95 -4.37 -24.50 5.67
C SER A 95 -4.76 -24.60 7.15
N CYS A 96 -4.87 -23.47 7.87
CA CYS A 96 -5.35 -23.44 9.25
C CYS A 96 -6.78 -23.97 9.38
N MET A 97 -7.66 -23.60 8.44
CA MET A 97 -9.03 -24.12 8.38
C MET A 97 -9.06 -25.64 8.27
N VAL A 98 -8.21 -26.23 7.40
CA VAL A 98 -8.09 -27.69 7.25
C VAL A 98 -7.58 -28.34 8.55
N TYR A 99 -6.52 -27.80 9.16
CA TYR A 99 -6.01 -28.35 10.43
C TYR A 99 -7.03 -28.25 11.57
N GLN A 100 -7.88 -27.23 11.56
CA GLN A 100 -8.96 -27.09 12.53
C GLN A 100 -10.09 -28.08 12.28
N SER A 101 -10.59 -28.21 11.05
CA SER A 101 -11.71 -29.10 10.75
C SER A 101 -11.36 -30.59 10.86
N THR A 102 -10.09 -30.94 10.64
CA THR A 102 -9.55 -32.30 10.84
C THR A 102 -9.08 -32.58 12.28
N ASN A 103 -9.18 -31.60 13.19
CA ASN A 103 -8.70 -31.66 14.58
C ASN A 103 -7.18 -31.87 14.75
N LEU A 104 -6.38 -31.68 13.70
CA LEU A 104 -4.92 -31.83 13.73
C LEU A 104 -4.19 -30.63 14.35
N GLN A 105 -4.87 -29.48 14.47
CA GLN A 105 -4.34 -28.31 15.17
C GLN A 105 -3.78 -28.61 16.57
N ARG A 106 -4.33 -29.62 17.27
CA ARG A 106 -3.86 -30.01 18.62
C ARG A 106 -2.40 -30.46 18.65
N ASN A 107 -1.90 -31.01 17.54
CA ASN A 107 -0.52 -31.46 17.42
C ASN A 107 0.44 -30.30 17.14
N LEU A 108 -0.09 -29.18 16.62
CA LEU A 108 0.65 -27.97 16.25
C LEU A 108 0.71 -26.94 17.38
N ILE A 109 -0.18 -27.02 18.37
CA ILE A 109 -0.17 -26.13 19.53
C ILE A 109 0.99 -26.49 20.46
N LYS A 110 1.88 -25.53 20.71
CA LYS A 110 3.04 -25.63 21.59
C LYS A 110 3.11 -24.41 22.50
N SER A 111 3.40 -24.62 23.78
CA SER A 111 3.57 -23.55 24.77
C SER A 111 5.01 -23.03 24.87
N GLU A 112 5.97 -23.76 24.30
CA GLU A 112 7.39 -23.44 24.37
C GLU A 112 7.85 -22.73 23.09
N PRO A 113 8.90 -21.87 23.16
CA PRO A 113 9.49 -21.28 21.97
C PRO A 113 10.06 -22.38 21.07
N VAL A 114 9.68 -22.36 19.78
CA VAL A 114 10.11 -23.34 18.78
C VAL A 114 10.90 -22.61 17.69
N THR A 115 11.95 -23.25 17.16
CA THR A 115 12.75 -22.66 16.07
C THR A 115 12.01 -22.77 14.73
N ALA A 116 12.39 -21.93 13.76
CA ALA A 116 11.77 -21.93 12.42
C ALA A 116 11.88 -23.30 11.72
N ARG A 117 13.04 -23.94 11.87
CA ARG A 117 13.30 -25.28 11.35
C ARG A 117 12.40 -26.33 11.98
N ASP A 118 12.25 -26.30 13.30
CA ASP A 118 11.44 -27.28 14.01
C ASP A 118 9.95 -27.09 13.71
N ILE A 119 9.48 -25.85 13.55
CA ILE A 119 8.12 -25.55 13.08
C ILE A 119 7.87 -26.13 11.69
N THR A 120 8.81 -25.91 10.76
CA THR A 120 8.70 -26.43 9.38
C THR A 120 8.66 -27.95 9.34
N LEU A 121 9.50 -28.60 10.16
CA LEU A 121 9.46 -30.07 10.31
C LEU A 121 8.14 -30.53 10.89
N LEU A 122 7.64 -29.86 11.93
CA LEU A 122 6.37 -30.20 12.58
C LEU A 122 5.19 -30.11 11.60
N ILE A 123 5.09 -29.03 10.83
CA ILE A 123 4.01 -28.86 9.83
C ILE A 123 4.13 -29.91 8.74
N ARG A 124 5.35 -30.20 8.27
CA ARG A 124 5.57 -31.26 7.29
C ARG A 124 5.16 -32.62 7.82
N GLU A 125 5.52 -32.98 9.06
CA GLU A 125 5.13 -34.25 9.68
C GLU A 125 3.60 -34.38 9.81
N GLN A 126 2.90 -33.29 10.15
CA GLN A 126 1.43 -33.31 10.16
C GLN A 126 0.85 -33.41 8.74
N GLY A 127 1.50 -32.77 7.75
CA GLY A 127 1.16 -32.89 6.34
C GLY A 127 1.33 -34.31 5.82
N ASP A 128 2.43 -34.98 6.16
CA ASP A 128 2.73 -36.37 5.78
C ASP A 128 1.80 -37.38 6.50
N ALA A 129 1.29 -37.03 7.68
CA ALA A 129 0.29 -37.82 8.40
C ALA A 129 -1.10 -37.78 7.74
N LEU A 130 -1.39 -36.73 6.96
CA LEU A 130 -2.56 -36.64 6.09
C LEU A 130 -2.22 -37.23 4.73
N ASP A 131 -3.09 -38.08 4.19
CA ASP A 131 -2.99 -38.44 2.78
C ASP A 131 -3.10 -37.16 1.92
N GLY A 132 -2.17 -36.95 0.98
CA GLY A 132 -2.09 -35.71 0.21
C GLY A 132 -3.35 -35.44 -0.63
N CYS A 133 -4.00 -36.50 -1.14
CA CYS A 133 -5.28 -36.36 -1.84
C CYS A 133 -6.37 -35.93 -0.86
N TYR A 134 -6.43 -36.54 0.33
CA TYR A 134 -7.38 -36.15 1.35
C TYR A 134 -7.18 -34.69 1.82
N PHE A 135 -5.94 -34.23 1.99
CA PHE A 135 -5.67 -32.83 2.33
C PHE A 135 -6.18 -31.87 1.25
N ALA A 136 -5.93 -32.18 -0.03
CA ALA A 136 -6.41 -31.39 -1.15
C ALA A 136 -7.95 -31.32 -1.21
N GLU A 137 -8.64 -32.43 -0.93
CA GLU A 137 -10.12 -32.46 -0.83
C GLU A 137 -10.64 -31.58 0.31
N GLN A 138 -10.01 -31.63 1.49
CA GLN A 138 -10.38 -30.76 2.61
C GLN A 138 -10.11 -29.29 2.27
N LEU A 139 -9.00 -28.99 1.60
CA LEU A 139 -8.68 -27.63 1.16
C LEU A 139 -9.74 -27.09 0.20
N GLU A 140 -10.24 -27.89 -0.74
CA GLU A 140 -11.34 -27.49 -1.62
C GLU A 140 -12.64 -27.22 -0.84
N LEU A 141 -12.94 -28.04 0.16
CA LEU A 141 -14.10 -27.83 1.03
C LEU A 141 -14.01 -26.52 1.80
N GLU A 142 -12.87 -26.24 2.43
CA GLU A 142 -12.64 -25.01 3.20
C GLU A 142 -12.58 -23.77 2.29
N ASN A 143 -12.03 -23.87 1.08
CA ASN A 143 -12.10 -22.80 0.08
C ASN A 143 -13.54 -22.47 -0.32
N ARG A 144 -14.39 -23.48 -0.55
CA ARG A 144 -15.82 -23.27 -0.81
C ARG A 144 -16.52 -22.60 0.38
N ARG A 145 -16.12 -22.94 1.60
CA ARG A 145 -16.65 -22.32 2.82
C ARG A 145 -16.24 -20.85 2.91
N LEU A 146 -14.98 -20.51 2.65
CA LEU A 146 -14.51 -19.13 2.59
C LEU A 146 -15.27 -18.31 1.53
N GLN A 147 -15.48 -18.91 0.35
CA GLN A 147 -16.25 -18.30 -0.73
C GLN A 147 -17.71 -18.01 -0.31
N ARG A 148 -18.36 -18.90 0.44
CA ARG A 148 -19.70 -18.64 0.98
C ARG A 148 -19.71 -17.48 1.97
N TYR A 149 -18.69 -17.35 2.83
CA TYR A 149 -18.56 -16.17 3.69
C TYR A 149 -18.50 -14.90 2.85
N LYS A 150 -17.66 -14.90 1.81
CA LYS A 150 -17.52 -13.78 0.88
C LYS A 150 -18.85 -13.39 0.21
N GLU A 151 -19.60 -14.38 -0.28
CA GLU A 151 -20.90 -14.16 -0.92
C GLU A 151 -21.99 -13.65 0.03
N SER A 152 -21.85 -13.91 1.33
CA SER A 152 -22.78 -13.46 2.36
C SER A 152 -22.47 -12.07 2.93
N LEU A 153 -21.38 -11.43 2.50
CA LEU A 153 -20.98 -10.12 3.01
C LEU A 153 -21.96 -9.03 2.59
N ASP A 154 -22.18 -8.09 3.50
CA ASP A 154 -22.87 -6.85 3.19
C ASP A 154 -22.01 -5.99 2.25
N LYS A 155 -22.63 -5.46 1.20
CA LYS A 155 -21.94 -4.63 0.20
C LYS A 155 -21.43 -3.33 0.81
N ASP A 156 -22.19 -2.73 1.72
CA ASP A 156 -21.80 -1.47 2.36
C ASP A 156 -20.57 -1.68 3.26
N LEU A 157 -20.46 -2.84 3.90
CA LEU A 157 -19.29 -3.23 4.68
C LEU A 157 -18.05 -3.40 3.79
N VAL A 158 -18.20 -4.05 2.62
CA VAL A 158 -17.10 -4.20 1.65
C VAL A 158 -16.65 -2.82 1.12
N ILE A 159 -17.59 -1.94 0.77
CA ILE A 159 -17.29 -0.60 0.27
C ILE A 159 -16.58 0.24 1.34
N GLY A 160 -17.09 0.25 2.58
CA GLY A 160 -16.45 0.98 3.68
C GLY A 160 -15.03 0.48 3.99
N THR A 161 -14.83 -0.84 3.92
CA THR A 161 -13.50 -1.44 4.09
C THR A 161 -12.56 -1.08 2.94
N TYR A 162 -13.07 -1.10 1.70
CA TYR A 162 -12.35 -0.63 0.52
C TYR A 162 -11.91 0.82 0.68
N GLU A 163 -12.81 1.72 1.07
CA GLU A 163 -12.51 3.15 1.25
C GLU A 163 -11.41 3.35 2.30
N GLN A 164 -11.48 2.62 3.42
CA GLN A 164 -10.47 2.68 4.48
C GLN A 164 -9.08 2.24 3.99
N ILE A 165 -9.00 1.11 3.28
CA ILE A 165 -7.72 0.61 2.73
C ILE A 165 -7.22 1.56 1.64
N ASN A 166 -8.10 1.95 0.73
CA ASN A 166 -7.77 2.77 -0.43
C ASN A 166 -7.31 4.18 -0.03
N ALA A 167 -7.87 4.76 1.05
CA ALA A 167 -7.44 6.05 1.57
C ALA A 167 -5.92 6.11 1.88
N MET A 168 -5.33 4.98 2.29
CA MET A 168 -3.89 4.88 2.49
C MET A 168 -3.14 4.38 1.25
N THR A 169 -3.68 3.38 0.55
CA THR A 169 -2.94 2.74 -0.54
C THR A 169 -2.90 3.62 -1.80
N GLN A 170 -3.96 4.36 -2.11
CA GLN A 170 -3.99 5.27 -3.25
C GLN A 170 -2.86 6.32 -3.19
N PRO A 171 -2.64 7.07 -2.09
CA PRO A 171 -1.50 7.97 -2.01
C PRO A 171 -0.15 7.27 -2.23
N ARG A 172 0.10 6.10 -1.62
CA ARG A 172 1.36 5.35 -1.81
C ARG A 172 1.61 5.06 -3.29
N TYR A 173 0.59 4.51 -3.93
CA TYR A 173 0.57 4.12 -5.33
C TYR A 173 0.79 5.28 -6.28
N LEU A 174 0.13 6.40 -6.01
CA LEU A 174 0.26 7.62 -6.78
C LEU A 174 1.67 8.22 -6.62
N THR A 175 2.26 8.16 -5.43
CA THR A 175 3.64 8.62 -5.22
C THR A 175 4.66 7.74 -5.92
N ASP A 176 4.52 6.42 -5.92
CA ASP A 176 5.44 5.50 -6.62
C ASP A 176 5.38 5.72 -8.14
N GLU A 177 4.18 5.94 -8.69
CA GLU A 177 3.99 6.26 -10.11
C GLU A 177 4.60 7.62 -10.45
N TYR A 178 4.32 8.65 -9.65
CA TYR A 178 4.86 9.98 -9.83
C TYR A 178 6.40 9.98 -9.78
N ILE A 179 7.01 9.25 -8.84
CA ILE A 179 8.47 9.05 -8.79
C ILE A 179 8.96 8.48 -10.11
N THR A 180 8.33 7.41 -10.59
CA THR A 180 8.73 6.74 -11.84
C THR A 180 8.66 7.71 -13.03
N VAL A 181 7.56 8.45 -13.18
CA VAL A 181 7.41 9.40 -14.28
C VAL A 181 8.42 10.55 -14.16
N LEU A 182 8.60 11.11 -12.96
CA LEU A 182 9.51 12.23 -12.72
C LEU A 182 10.98 11.83 -12.96
N GLU A 183 11.39 10.62 -12.60
CA GLU A 183 12.75 10.11 -12.85
C GLU A 183 13.10 10.06 -14.34
N HIS A 184 12.12 9.72 -15.18
CA HIS A 184 12.31 9.55 -16.62
C HIS A 184 11.99 10.82 -17.42
N ALA A 185 11.40 11.85 -16.79
CA ALA A 185 11.04 13.09 -17.43
C ALA A 185 12.29 13.90 -17.82
N GLN A 186 12.39 14.27 -19.09
CA GLN A 186 13.42 15.20 -19.57
C GLN A 186 12.91 16.62 -19.51
N ILE A 187 13.17 17.31 -18.39
CA ILE A 187 12.72 18.69 -18.18
C ILE A 187 13.91 19.63 -18.40
N ALA A 188 13.94 20.29 -19.56
CA ALA A 188 15.04 21.18 -19.93
C ALA A 188 15.14 22.37 -18.95
N ASN A 189 16.37 22.67 -18.50
CA ASN A 189 16.69 23.79 -17.61
C ASN A 189 16.03 23.76 -16.22
N ASP A 190 15.54 22.61 -15.77
CA ASP A 190 14.94 22.49 -14.44
C ASP A 190 15.98 22.13 -13.37
N GLN A 191 16.45 23.15 -12.65
CA GLN A 191 17.42 22.98 -11.56
C GLN A 191 16.80 22.39 -10.29
N LEU A 192 15.47 22.43 -10.15
CA LEU A 192 14.76 21.97 -8.96
C LEU A 192 14.27 20.53 -9.10
N HIS A 193 14.32 19.95 -10.30
CA HIS A 193 13.95 18.56 -10.57
C HIS A 193 14.55 17.54 -9.59
N PRO A 194 15.87 17.54 -9.28
CA PRO A 194 16.44 16.61 -8.29
C PRO A 194 15.87 16.81 -6.87
N SER A 195 15.54 18.05 -6.53
CA SER A 195 14.96 18.39 -5.22
C SER A 195 13.52 17.91 -5.12
N ARG A 196 12.71 18.09 -6.18
CA ARG A 196 11.35 17.54 -6.26
C ARG A 196 11.38 16.03 -6.17
N LEU A 197 12.27 15.37 -6.92
CA LEU A 197 12.42 13.93 -6.89
C LEU A 197 12.80 13.40 -5.49
N SER A 198 13.74 14.08 -4.82
CA SER A 198 14.10 13.74 -3.44
C SER A 198 12.91 13.90 -2.48
N LEU A 199 12.14 14.98 -2.63
CA LEU A 199 11.01 15.28 -1.77
C LEU A 199 9.86 14.27 -1.94
N ILE A 200 9.52 13.89 -3.17
CA ILE A 200 8.47 12.89 -3.41
C ILE A 200 8.90 11.49 -2.94
N LYS A 201 10.18 11.12 -3.07
CA LYS A 201 10.71 9.87 -2.50
C LYS A 201 10.59 9.80 -0.98
N ARG A 202 10.83 10.93 -0.30
CA ARG A 202 10.63 11.03 1.15
C ARG A 202 9.16 10.92 1.53
N LEU A 203 8.24 11.53 0.76
CA LEU A 203 6.81 11.35 0.98
C LEU A 203 6.41 9.88 0.80
N ALA A 204 6.87 9.22 -0.27
CA ALA A 204 6.60 7.80 -0.50
C ALA A 204 7.11 6.92 0.65
N GLN A 205 8.32 7.18 1.16
CA GLN A 205 8.84 6.48 2.34
C GLN A 205 7.96 6.71 3.57
N TYR A 206 7.60 7.95 3.87
CA TYR A 206 6.70 8.28 4.98
C TYR A 206 5.38 7.51 4.87
N LEU A 207 4.76 7.50 3.68
CA LEU A 207 3.48 6.82 3.43
C LEU A 207 3.57 5.29 3.55
N LYS A 208 4.72 4.69 3.24
CA LYS A 208 4.95 3.25 3.43
C LYS A 208 4.96 2.86 4.90
N GLU A 209 5.39 3.76 5.79
CA GLU A 209 5.44 3.52 7.24
C GLU A 209 4.06 3.71 7.93
N GLN A 210 3.12 4.43 7.30
CA GLN A 210 1.80 4.69 7.87
C GLN A 210 0.83 3.55 7.59
N THR A 211 0.05 3.08 8.57
CA THR A 211 -0.95 2.00 8.35
C THR A 211 -2.40 2.48 8.34
N GLU A 212 -2.64 3.73 8.76
CA GLU A 212 -3.96 4.33 8.87
C GLU A 212 -3.95 5.76 8.34
N TYR A 213 -5.04 6.16 7.67
CA TYR A 213 -5.18 7.50 7.12
C TYR A 213 -5.76 8.44 8.18
N THR A 214 -4.89 8.93 9.07
CA THR A 214 -5.28 9.88 10.13
C THR A 214 -5.20 11.32 9.64
N GLU A 215 -5.80 12.26 10.39
CA GLU A 215 -5.67 13.69 10.07
C GLU A 215 -4.21 14.16 10.10
N GLN A 216 -3.36 13.58 10.97
CA GLN A 216 -1.92 13.87 10.97
C GLN A 216 -1.24 13.43 9.67
N VAL A 217 -1.56 12.24 9.16
CA VAL A 217 -1.01 11.74 7.88
C VAL A 217 -1.43 12.65 6.73
N LYS A 218 -2.70 13.04 6.73
CA LYS A 218 -3.28 13.96 5.75
C LYS A 218 -2.62 15.36 5.79
N GLU A 219 -2.39 15.91 6.97
CA GLU A 219 -1.65 17.17 7.14
C GLU A 219 -0.21 17.05 6.63
N GLU A 220 0.50 15.97 6.97
CA GLU A 220 1.88 15.75 6.53
C GLU A 220 1.97 15.62 5.00
N ILE A 221 1.05 14.88 4.36
CA ILE A 221 0.92 14.85 2.89
C ILE A 221 0.77 16.27 2.35
N GLY A 222 -0.11 17.08 2.95
CA GLY A 222 -0.32 18.48 2.58
C GLY A 222 0.95 19.33 2.64
N VAL A 223 1.80 19.12 3.64
CA VAL A 223 3.10 19.81 3.78
C VAL A 223 4.05 19.43 2.65
N TYR A 224 4.17 18.14 2.31
CA TYR A 224 5.00 17.69 1.19
C TYR A 224 4.48 18.24 -0.15
N VAL A 225 3.17 18.16 -0.39
CA VAL A 225 2.54 18.66 -1.62
C VAL A 225 2.72 20.17 -1.76
N ALA A 226 2.55 20.95 -0.69
CA ALA A 226 2.79 22.39 -0.73
C ALA A 226 4.24 22.74 -1.13
N ARG A 227 5.22 22.04 -0.55
CA ARG A 227 6.64 22.23 -0.91
C ARG A 227 6.95 21.81 -2.34
N LEU A 228 6.28 20.78 -2.87
CA LEU A 228 6.41 20.40 -4.28
C LEU A 228 5.88 21.50 -5.21
N TRP A 229 4.77 22.15 -4.86
CA TRP A 229 4.24 23.31 -5.59
C TRP A 229 5.18 24.52 -5.54
N GLU A 230 5.84 24.77 -4.41
CA GLU A 230 6.85 25.84 -4.28
C GLU A 230 8.06 25.65 -5.21
N MET A 231 8.33 24.41 -5.62
CA MET A 231 9.45 24.06 -6.51
C MET A 231 9.11 24.15 -8.01
N ASN A 232 8.04 24.86 -8.36
CA ASN A 232 7.58 25.12 -9.73
C ASN A 232 7.51 23.84 -10.58
N PRO A 233 6.57 22.92 -10.25
CA PRO A 233 6.45 21.64 -10.93
C PRO A 233 6.05 21.82 -12.40
N ALA A 234 6.42 20.87 -13.25
CA ALA A 234 6.01 20.83 -14.65
C ALA A 234 4.51 20.46 -14.80
N PRO A 235 3.86 20.79 -15.93
CA PRO A 235 2.42 20.60 -16.10
C PRO A 235 1.92 19.16 -15.89
N PHE A 236 2.73 18.16 -16.23
CA PHE A 236 2.34 16.74 -16.02
C PHE A 236 2.33 16.36 -14.53
N GLU A 237 3.13 17.04 -13.70
CA GLU A 237 3.21 16.78 -12.26
C GLU A 237 1.95 17.28 -11.54
N GLU A 238 1.27 18.30 -12.10
CA GLU A 238 0.09 18.91 -11.49
C GLU A 238 -1.05 17.91 -11.25
N GLU A 239 -1.24 16.94 -12.14
CA GLU A 239 -2.26 15.89 -11.97
C GLU A 239 -1.99 15.05 -10.72
N TYR A 240 -0.75 14.63 -10.51
CA TYR A 240 -0.32 13.89 -9.32
C TYR A 240 -0.49 14.74 -8.06
N LEU A 241 -0.07 16.00 -8.07
CA LEU A 241 -0.18 16.89 -6.91
C LEU A 241 -1.65 17.22 -6.58
N ASN A 242 -2.50 17.34 -7.58
CA ASN A 242 -3.94 17.51 -7.40
C ASN A 242 -4.60 16.27 -6.80
N ALA A 243 -4.24 15.08 -7.27
CA ALA A 243 -4.77 13.84 -6.73
C ALA A 243 -4.22 13.49 -5.34
N LEU A 244 -3.02 13.96 -4.97
CA LEU A 244 -2.48 13.85 -3.60
C LEU A 244 -3.09 14.87 -2.62
N SER A 245 -3.67 15.96 -3.13
CA SER A 245 -4.20 17.05 -2.31
C SER A 245 -5.69 16.93 -1.99
N THR A 246 -6.41 15.98 -2.60
CA THR A 246 -7.83 15.73 -2.33
C THR A 246 -8.06 15.50 -0.84
N GLY A 247 -8.77 16.44 -0.20
CA GLY A 247 -9.06 16.41 1.24
C GLY A 247 -8.20 17.32 2.12
N THR A 248 -7.08 17.87 1.65
CA THR A 248 -6.19 18.71 2.47
C THR A 248 -6.49 20.21 2.31
N SER A 249 -6.83 20.90 3.41
CA SER A 249 -7.13 22.35 3.38
C SER A 249 -5.91 23.19 2.95
N ILE A 250 -4.69 22.77 3.32
CA ILE A 250 -3.44 23.49 3.05
C ILE A 250 -3.04 23.42 1.57
N ALA A 251 -3.11 22.25 0.95
CA ALA A 251 -2.74 22.13 -0.46
C ALA A 251 -3.77 22.81 -1.38
N ASN A 252 -5.05 22.82 -1.00
CA ASN A 252 -6.08 23.61 -1.69
C ASN A 252 -5.82 25.12 -1.57
N LEU A 253 -5.39 25.62 -0.41
CA LEU A 253 -5.01 27.03 -0.23
C LEU A 253 -3.77 27.41 -1.05
N TRP A 254 -2.77 26.54 -1.14
CA TRP A 254 -1.57 26.78 -1.96
C TRP A 254 -1.83 26.69 -3.45
N LYS A 255 -2.64 25.73 -3.90
CA LYS A 255 -3.13 25.69 -5.28
C LYS A 255 -3.81 27.00 -5.65
N MET A 256 -4.64 27.55 -4.77
CA MET A 256 -5.25 28.87 -4.96
C MET A 256 -4.17 29.96 -4.97
N ALA A 257 -3.24 30.01 -4.01
CA ALA A 257 -2.20 31.04 -3.96
C ALA A 257 -1.29 31.06 -5.20
N VAL A 258 -0.89 29.88 -5.71
CA VAL A 258 -0.06 29.76 -6.91
C VAL A 258 -0.87 30.11 -8.17
N SER A 259 -2.10 29.60 -8.31
CA SER A 259 -2.94 29.89 -9.48
C SER A 259 -3.36 31.36 -9.56
N TYR A 260 -3.74 31.99 -8.44
CA TYR A 260 -4.05 33.43 -8.40
C TYR A 260 -2.79 34.31 -8.45
N GLY A 261 -1.68 33.87 -7.85
CA GLY A 261 -0.39 34.58 -7.95
C GLY A 261 0.11 34.65 -9.39
N LEU A 262 0.07 33.53 -10.13
CA LEU A 262 0.44 33.48 -11.54
C LEU A 262 -0.50 34.34 -12.43
N MET A 263 -1.80 34.38 -12.17
CA MET A 263 -2.72 35.29 -12.86
C MET A 263 -2.46 36.76 -12.54
N PHE A 264 -2.08 37.08 -11.30
CA PHE A 264 -1.76 38.46 -10.92
C PHE A 264 -0.52 38.99 -11.67
N PHE A 265 0.50 38.16 -11.84
CA PHE A 265 1.70 38.56 -12.59
C PHE A 265 1.50 38.57 -14.11
N SER A 266 0.62 37.72 -14.66
CA SER A 266 0.31 37.75 -16.11
C SER A 266 -0.50 38.97 -16.53
N ILE A 267 -1.34 39.52 -15.64
CA ILE A 267 -2.06 40.79 -15.86
C ILE A 267 -1.12 42.00 -15.79
N LEU A 268 0.01 41.89 -15.08
CA LEU A 268 1.02 42.96 -14.96
C LEU A 268 2.09 42.91 -16.05
N GLN A 269 2.11 41.88 -16.91
CA GLN A 269 2.95 41.89 -18.10
C GLN A 269 2.30 42.79 -19.16
N PRO A 270 2.90 43.94 -19.52
CA PRO A 270 2.36 44.76 -20.59
C PRO A 270 2.42 43.95 -21.89
N SER A 271 1.30 43.92 -22.62
CA SER A 271 1.24 43.38 -23.96
C SER A 271 2.38 43.96 -24.79
N THR A 272 3.27 43.09 -25.27
CA THR A 272 4.30 43.47 -26.24
C THR A 272 3.59 44.14 -27.41
N LEU A 273 3.75 45.45 -27.50
CA LEU A 273 3.30 46.26 -28.63
C LEU A 273 3.84 45.66 -29.93
N PRO A 274 3.04 45.62 -31.01
CA PRO A 274 3.53 45.16 -32.29
C PRO A 274 4.65 46.09 -32.74
N SER A 275 5.79 45.50 -33.12
CA SER A 275 6.91 46.18 -33.75
C SER A 275 6.41 46.97 -34.95
N ILE A 276 6.44 48.30 -34.84
CA ILE A 276 6.22 49.21 -35.95
C ILE A 276 7.38 48.99 -36.94
N THR A 277 7.04 48.49 -38.12
CA THR A 277 7.90 48.51 -39.31
C THR A 277 8.11 49.97 -39.71
N ASP A 278 9.32 50.49 -39.56
CA ASP A 278 9.73 51.74 -40.19
C ASP A 278 10.15 51.47 -41.63
N GLU A 279 9.17 51.52 -42.53
CA GLU A 279 9.39 51.82 -43.93
C GLU A 279 9.53 53.34 -44.09
N THR A 280 10.70 53.74 -44.59
CA THR A 280 10.95 54.93 -45.43
C THR A 280 11.01 56.32 -44.76
N LEU A 281 12.23 56.89 -44.69
CA LEU A 281 12.70 58.07 -45.44
C LEU A 281 13.83 58.77 -44.67
N ASP A 282 15.05 58.80 -45.23
CA ASP A 282 15.51 60.08 -45.77
C ASP A 282 16.65 59.93 -46.81
N LYS A 283 16.44 60.60 -47.94
CA LYS A 283 17.41 60.89 -48.98
C LYS A 283 17.84 62.35 -48.77
N SER A 284 19.11 62.58 -48.44
CA SER A 284 19.97 63.72 -48.87
C SER A 284 21.12 63.86 -47.86
N ALA A 285 22.37 64.22 -48.16
CA ALA A 285 22.95 64.89 -49.32
C ALA A 285 24.46 64.57 -49.43
N LYS A 286 24.94 64.53 -50.69
CA LYS A 286 26.25 64.98 -51.21
C LYS A 286 27.45 65.08 -50.24
N MET A 287 28.51 64.33 -50.54
CA MET A 287 29.74 64.86 -51.16
C MET A 287 30.48 63.75 -51.91
#